data_AF-A0A2N5KIS4-F1
#
_entry.id   AF-A0A2N5KIS4-F1
#
_cell.length_a   1.000
_cell.length_b   1.000
_cell.length_c   1.000
_cell.angle_alpha   90.00
_cell.angle_beta   90.00
_cell.angle_gamma   90.00
#
_symmetry.space_group_name_H-M   'P 1'
#
loop_
_entity.id
_entity.type
_entity.pdbx_description
1 polymer ?
#
loop_
_entity_poly.entity_id
_entity_poly.type
_entity_poly.pdbx_seq_one_letter_code
_entity_poly.pdbx_strand_id
1 'polypeptide(L)'
;MVDECGLDLYVTRGFASVTYLQEAAEFVRDDGRPTFVYVLTDFDPSGLSIAETVERELVARSWPTEVTVKRLAVNRQQIDLYGLPTRPTKTTDARARRFEREHGTGSVELDAIPPDVLRDLVRGNIERHMDGRKLSLLKLAETEEREGLRNLFGGAS
;
A
#
# COMPACT_ATOMS: atom_id res chain seq x y z
N MET A 1 3.79 -21.55 6.99
CA MET A 1 4.20 -21.29 5.59
C MET A 1 4.21 -19.81 5.19
N VAL A 2 3.81 -18.87 6.06
CA VAL A 2 4.08 -17.42 5.90
C VAL A 2 5.47 -17.05 6.44
N ASP A 3 5.95 -17.82 7.43
CA ASP A 3 7.26 -17.70 8.11
C ASP A 3 8.51 -17.79 7.20
N GLU A 4 8.46 -18.53 6.10
CA GLU A 4 9.65 -18.76 5.26
C GLU A 4 9.91 -17.67 4.20
N CYS A 5 9.06 -16.63 4.14
CA CYS A 5 9.21 -15.53 3.18
C CYS A 5 9.47 -14.17 3.83
N GLY A 6 9.32 -14.03 5.14
CA GLY A 6 9.48 -12.73 5.81
C GLY A 6 8.54 -11.64 5.33
N LEU A 7 7.37 -12.05 4.82
CA LEU A 7 6.37 -11.14 4.30
C LEU A 7 5.27 -11.02 5.34
N ASP A 8 5.33 -9.95 6.11
CA ASP A 8 4.28 -9.57 7.04
C ASP A 8 3.42 -8.45 6.45
N LEU A 9 2.11 -8.68 6.44
CA LEU A 9 1.12 -7.73 5.96
C LEU A 9 0.64 -6.87 7.14
N TYR A 10 1.08 -5.62 7.18
CA TYR A 10 0.62 -4.64 8.15
C TYR A 10 -0.39 -3.69 7.50
N VAL A 11 -1.67 -3.79 7.89
CA VAL A 11 -2.74 -2.88 7.45
C VAL A 11 -3.14 -1.97 8.60
N THR A 12 -2.93 -0.66 8.46
CA THR A 12 -3.56 0.34 9.33
C THR A 12 -4.62 1.13 8.59
N ARG A 13 -5.69 1.50 9.30
CA ARG A 13 -6.61 2.56 8.86
C ARG A 13 -6.38 3.78 9.76
N GLY A 14 -6.02 4.90 9.14
CA GLY A 14 -5.81 6.18 9.84
C GLY A 14 -4.36 6.42 10.27
N PHE A 15 -4.10 7.62 10.81
CA PHE A 15 -2.79 8.03 11.33
C PHE A 15 -2.19 6.88 12.15
N ALA A 16 -1.02 6.39 11.73
CA ALA A 16 -0.24 5.51 12.56
C ALA A 16 0.05 6.27 13.86
N SER A 17 -0.58 5.85 14.96
CA SER A 17 -0.30 6.44 16.27
C SER A 17 1.20 6.31 16.53
N VAL A 18 1.78 7.22 17.30
CA VAL A 18 3.21 7.14 17.64
C VAL A 18 3.56 5.76 18.20
N THR A 19 2.65 5.19 19.00
CA THR A 19 2.74 3.82 19.51
C THR A 19 2.82 2.77 18.38
N TYR A 20 1.98 2.88 17.36
CA TYR A 20 2.01 1.95 16.23
C TYR A 20 3.34 2.02 15.45
N LEU A 21 3.86 3.22 15.19
CA LEU A 21 5.14 3.38 14.51
C LEU A 21 6.31 2.85 15.35
N GLN A 22 6.19 2.94 16.68
CA GLN A 22 7.16 2.38 17.61
C GLN A 22 7.15 0.85 17.55
N GLU A 23 5.98 0.22 17.65
CA GLU A 23 5.83 -1.25 17.57
C GLU A 23 6.31 -1.79 16.21
N ALA A 24 5.95 -1.11 15.12
CA ALA A 24 6.41 -1.48 13.78
C ALA A 24 7.94 -1.36 13.64
N ALA A 25 8.54 -0.30 14.18
CA ALA A 25 10.00 -0.15 14.15
C ALA A 25 10.72 -1.17 15.06
N GLU A 26 10.13 -1.53 16.20
CA GLU A 26 10.62 -2.62 17.06
C GLU A 26 10.64 -3.93 16.29
N PHE A 27 9.53 -4.28 15.64
CA PHE A 27 9.44 -5.47 14.81
C PHE A 27 10.51 -5.51 13.72
N VAL A 28 10.72 -4.41 13.00
CA VAL A 28 11.75 -4.31 11.96
C VAL A 28 13.17 -4.46 12.52
N ARG A 29 13.45 -3.90 13.70
CA ARG A 29 14.77 -4.05 14.34
C ARG A 29 15.01 -5.48 14.80
N ASP A 30 13.99 -6.11 15.36
CA ASP A 30 14.08 -7.48 15.86
C ASP A 30 14.25 -8.49 14.71
N ASP A 31 13.58 -8.27 13.57
CA ASP A 31 13.75 -9.09 12.36
C ASP A 31 15.11 -8.86 11.69
N GLY A 32 15.60 -7.61 11.67
CA GLY A 32 16.94 -7.25 11.20
C GLY A 32 17.16 -7.30 9.69
N ARG A 33 16.17 -7.71 8.88
CA ARG A 33 16.28 -7.72 7.42
C ARG A 33 15.85 -6.38 6.81
N PRO A 34 16.43 -5.99 5.66
CA PRO A 34 15.94 -4.84 4.90
C PRO A 34 14.43 -4.96 4.64
N THR A 35 13.67 -3.96 5.06
CA THR A 35 12.21 -4.00 5.07
C THR A 35 11.62 -2.97 4.10
N PHE A 36 10.67 -3.42 3.28
CA PHE A 36 9.86 -2.54 2.43
C PHE A 36 8.49 -2.30 3.06
N VAL A 37 8.12 -1.03 3.22
CA VAL A 37 6.82 -0.62 3.77
C VAL A 37 6.01 0.09 2.69
N TYR A 38 4.80 -0.40 2.43
CA TYR A 38 3.89 0.19 1.46
C TYR A 38 2.77 0.98 2.13
N VAL A 39 2.68 2.25 1.79
CA VAL A 39 1.69 3.18 2.35
C VAL A 39 0.64 3.50 1.29
N LEU A 40 -0.64 3.40 1.67
CA LEU A 40 -1.77 3.79 0.84
C LEU A 40 -2.55 4.88 1.56
N THR A 41 -2.64 6.06 0.95
CA THR A 41 -3.31 7.24 1.51
C THR A 41 -4.05 7.99 0.41
N ASP A 42 -4.99 8.85 0.80
CA ASP A 42 -5.67 9.75 -0.14
C ASP A 42 -4.67 10.63 -0.90
N PHE A 43 -5.03 11.01 -2.12
CA PHE A 43 -4.33 12.05 -2.86
C PHE A 43 -4.85 13.41 -2.42
N ASP A 44 -4.43 13.87 -1.25
CA ASP A 44 -4.68 15.21 -0.75
C ASP A 44 -3.51 15.69 0.13
N PRO A 45 -3.47 16.97 0.57
CA PRO A 45 -2.37 17.47 1.39
C PRO A 45 -2.12 16.65 2.66
N SER A 46 -3.19 16.15 3.28
CA SER A 46 -3.09 15.36 4.52
C SER A 46 -2.54 13.96 4.24
N GLY A 47 -3.02 13.30 3.19
CA GLY A 47 -2.57 11.97 2.78
C GLY A 47 -1.09 11.94 2.38
N LEU A 48 -0.59 13.00 1.73
CA LEU A 48 0.83 13.17 1.44
C LEU A 48 1.64 13.38 2.73
N SER A 49 1.19 14.28 3.61
CA SER A 49 1.87 14.57 4.87
C SER A 49 1.93 13.36 5.81
N ILE A 50 0.89 12.52 5.80
CA ILE A 50 0.88 11.23 6.53
C ILE A 50 1.98 10.32 5.98
N ALA A 51 2.08 10.16 4.67
CA ALA A 51 3.08 9.28 4.07
C ALA A 51 4.52 9.74 4.36
N GLU A 52 4.79 11.05 4.24
CA GLU A 52 6.08 11.64 4.59
C GLU A 52 6.43 11.46 6.07
N THR A 53 5.43 11.56 6.96
CA THR A 53 5.61 11.33 8.39
C THR A 53 5.91 9.87 8.67
N VAL A 54 5.14 8.94 8.12
CA VAL A 54 5.38 7.50 8.28
C VAL A 54 6.78 7.13 7.82
N GLU A 55 7.20 7.60 6.64
CA GLU A 55 8.54 7.38 6.11
C GLU A 55 9.61 7.87 7.08
N ARG A 56 9.58 9.16 7.43
CA ARG A 56 10.57 9.77 8.32
C ARG A 56 10.66 9.05 9.67
N GLU A 57 9.51 8.80 10.29
CA GLU A 57 9.44 8.26 11.65
C GLU A 57 9.86 6.78 11.70
N LEU A 58 9.48 5.97 10.69
CA LEU A 58 9.90 4.56 10.61
C LEU A 58 11.38 4.42 10.29
N VAL A 59 11.89 5.16 9.33
CA VAL A 59 13.33 5.13 8.97
C VAL A 59 14.17 5.54 10.17
N ALA A 60 13.78 6.61 10.87
CA ALA A 60 14.51 7.07 12.05
C ALA A 60 14.49 6.05 13.21
N ARG A 61 13.35 5.40 13.46
CA ARG A 61 13.21 4.44 14.57
C ARG A 61 13.77 3.07 14.28
N SER A 62 13.84 2.66 13.02
CA SER A 62 14.22 1.28 12.66
C SER A 62 15.73 1.08 12.58
N TRP A 63 16.54 2.11 12.82
CA TRP A 63 17.99 2.00 12.84
C TRP A 63 18.47 0.91 13.84
N PRO A 64 19.42 0.04 13.46
CA PRO A 64 20.25 0.07 12.26
C PRO A 64 19.69 -0.66 11.03
N THR A 65 18.47 -1.20 11.10
CA THR A 65 17.86 -1.92 9.98
C THR A 65 17.45 -0.96 8.86
N GLU A 66 17.72 -1.35 7.61
CA GLU A 66 17.33 -0.58 6.44
C GLU A 66 15.82 -0.67 6.20
N VAL A 67 15.16 0.49 6.06
CA VAL A 67 13.73 0.58 5.75
C VAL A 67 13.53 1.45 4.53
N THR A 68 12.80 0.93 3.55
CA THR A 68 12.32 1.69 2.39
C THR A 68 10.80 1.84 2.48
N VAL A 69 10.33 3.07 2.62
CA VAL A 69 8.89 3.36 2.63
C VAL A 69 8.47 3.88 1.26
N LYS A 70 7.38 3.35 0.70
CA LYS A 70 6.86 3.77 -0.61
C LYS A 70 5.36 3.96 -0.56
N ARG A 71 4.91 5.15 -0.97
CA ARG A 71 3.49 5.43 -1.19
C ARG A 71 3.01 4.81 -2.51
N LEU A 72 2.10 3.84 -2.45
CA LEU A 72 1.63 3.10 -3.64
C LEU A 72 0.42 3.75 -4.30
N ALA A 73 -0.50 4.29 -3.51
CA ALA A 73 -1.73 4.92 -3.95
C ALA A 73 -2.15 6.02 -2.98
N VAL A 74 -2.96 6.99 -3.40
CA VAL A 74 -3.37 7.30 -4.79
C VAL A 74 -2.38 8.29 -5.41
N ASN A 75 -1.91 8.08 -6.65
CA ASN A 75 -0.97 9.00 -7.30
C ASN A 75 -1.53 9.57 -8.62
N ARG A 76 -0.88 10.62 -9.14
CA ARG A 76 -1.35 11.35 -10.33
C ARG A 76 -1.54 10.44 -11.55
N GLN A 77 -0.60 9.52 -11.79
CA GLN A 77 -0.69 8.60 -12.92
C GLN A 77 -1.89 7.66 -12.79
N GLN A 78 -2.20 7.20 -11.57
CA GLN A 78 -3.40 6.37 -11.30
C GLN A 78 -4.69 7.16 -11.50
N ILE A 79 -4.71 8.45 -11.12
CA ILE A 79 -5.87 9.32 -11.35
C ILE A 79 -6.17 9.42 -12.83
N ASP A 80 -5.16 9.69 -13.66
CA ASP A 80 -5.32 9.82 -15.10
C ASP A 80 -5.64 8.47 -15.76
N LEU A 81 -4.97 7.38 -15.35
CA LEU A 81 -5.12 6.04 -15.92
C LEU A 81 -6.50 5.44 -15.66
N TYR A 82 -7.02 5.60 -14.44
CA TYR A 82 -8.30 5.01 -14.04
C TYR A 82 -9.48 5.99 -14.17
N GLY A 83 -9.23 7.23 -14.60
CA GLY A 83 -10.26 8.26 -14.69
C GLY A 83 -10.93 8.53 -13.34
N LEU A 84 -10.14 8.58 -12.26
CA LEU A 84 -10.68 8.67 -10.91
C LEU A 84 -11.39 10.02 -10.69
N PRO A 85 -12.56 10.04 -10.03
CA PRO A 85 -13.27 11.27 -9.74
C PRO A 85 -12.45 12.17 -8.81
N THR A 86 -12.24 13.41 -9.24
CA THR A 86 -11.53 14.42 -8.44
C THR A 86 -12.54 15.33 -7.75
N ARG A 87 -12.25 15.71 -6.50
CA ARG A 87 -12.98 16.75 -5.79
C ARG A 87 -12.10 17.97 -5.52
N PRO A 88 -12.70 19.17 -5.36
CA PRO A 88 -11.96 20.30 -4.84
C PRO A 88 -11.28 19.94 -3.52
N THR A 89 -10.05 20.40 -3.34
CA THR A 89 -9.29 20.12 -2.12
C THR A 89 -9.97 20.82 -0.94
N LYS A 90 -10.35 20.08 0.11
CA LYS A 90 -11.27 20.48 1.20
C LYS A 90 -10.80 21.65 2.10
N THR A 91 -9.73 22.37 1.74
CA THR A 91 -9.28 23.57 2.45
C THR A 91 -9.35 24.78 1.53
N THR A 92 -9.99 25.87 1.94
CA THR A 92 -10.00 27.15 1.20
C THR A 92 -8.66 27.89 1.24
N ASP A 93 -7.66 27.26 1.85
CA ASP A 93 -6.41 27.84 2.26
C ASP A 93 -5.34 27.81 1.16
N ALA A 94 -4.26 28.58 1.36
CA ALA A 94 -3.14 28.65 0.41
C ALA A 94 -2.53 27.27 0.06
N ARG A 95 -2.64 26.30 0.98
CA ARG A 95 -2.18 24.92 0.80
C ARG A 95 -2.95 24.15 -0.27
N ALA A 96 -4.27 24.28 -0.32
CA ALA A 96 -5.09 23.63 -1.36
C ALA A 96 -4.77 24.19 -2.75
N ARG A 97 -4.70 25.51 -2.88
CA ARG A 97 -4.32 26.16 -4.14
C ARG A 97 -2.90 25.78 -4.57
N ARG A 98 -1.96 25.63 -3.63
CA ARG A 98 -0.60 25.14 -3.93
C ARG A 98 -0.62 23.69 -4.39
N PHE A 99 -1.36 22.82 -3.69
CA PHE A 99 -1.50 21.41 -4.03
C PHE A 99 -2.05 21.22 -5.45
N GLU A 100 -3.15 21.88 -5.79
CA GLU A 100 -3.75 21.75 -7.13
C GLU A 100 -2.84 22.30 -8.23
N ARG A 101 -2.04 23.35 -7.95
CA ARG A 101 -1.03 23.85 -8.90
C ARG A 101 0.16 22.90 -9.06
N GLU A 102 0.63 22.32 -7.96
CA GLU A 102 1.79 21.43 -7.92
C GLU A 102 1.49 20.07 -8.57
N HIS A 103 0.28 19.55 -8.32
CA HIS A 103 -0.13 18.24 -8.79
C HIS A 103 -1.06 18.28 -10.01
N GLY A 104 -1.53 19.46 -10.40
CA GLY A 104 -2.39 19.69 -11.57
C GLY A 104 -3.79 19.07 -11.47
N THR A 105 -4.21 18.64 -10.29
CA THR A 105 -5.51 17.97 -10.07
C THR A 105 -5.99 18.19 -8.64
N GLY A 106 -7.30 18.02 -8.43
CA GLY A 106 -7.94 18.06 -7.12
C GLY A 106 -7.65 16.81 -6.28
N SER A 107 -8.27 16.75 -5.11
CA SER A 107 -8.11 15.61 -4.21
C SER A 107 -8.83 14.37 -4.72
N VAL A 108 -8.26 13.20 -4.45
CA VAL A 108 -8.87 11.89 -4.73
C VAL A 108 -8.75 11.00 -3.50
N GLU A 109 -9.87 10.40 -3.09
CA GLU A 109 -9.91 9.49 -1.95
C GLU A 109 -9.44 8.10 -2.38
N LEU A 110 -8.81 7.35 -1.48
CA LEU A 110 -8.27 6.02 -1.78
C LEU A 110 -9.36 5.04 -2.21
N ASP A 111 -10.56 5.17 -1.66
CA ASP A 111 -11.72 4.34 -1.98
C ASP A 111 -12.30 4.60 -3.38
N ALA A 112 -11.84 5.66 -4.07
CA ALA A 112 -12.14 5.87 -5.48
C ALA A 112 -11.47 4.83 -6.38
N ILE A 113 -10.41 4.17 -5.92
CA ILE A 113 -9.80 3.05 -6.66
C ILE A 113 -10.61 1.78 -6.41
N PRO A 114 -11.01 1.05 -7.47
CA PRO A 114 -11.67 -0.25 -7.32
C PRO A 114 -10.89 -1.23 -6.42
N PRO A 115 -11.55 -1.97 -5.51
CA PRO A 115 -10.86 -2.83 -4.55
C PRO A 115 -9.99 -3.93 -5.18
N ASP A 116 -10.40 -4.47 -6.31
CA ASP A 116 -9.63 -5.40 -7.15
C ASP A 116 -8.34 -4.75 -7.68
N VAL A 117 -8.41 -3.52 -8.17
CA VAL A 117 -7.23 -2.77 -8.63
C VAL A 117 -6.26 -2.49 -7.47
N LEU A 118 -6.77 -2.15 -6.28
CA LEU A 118 -5.92 -1.98 -5.08
C LEU A 118 -5.24 -3.30 -4.68
N ARG A 119 -5.95 -4.42 -4.73
CA ARG A 119 -5.39 -5.74 -4.44
C ARG A 119 -4.29 -6.10 -5.42
N ASP A 120 -4.50 -5.88 -6.71
CA ASP A 120 -3.52 -6.17 -7.75
C ASP A 120 -2.29 -5.26 -7.63
N LEU A 121 -2.49 -3.99 -7.26
CA LEU A 121 -1.39 -3.06 -7.00
C LEU A 121 -0.52 -3.52 -5.82
N VAL A 122 -1.14 -3.88 -4.69
CA VAL A 122 -0.42 -4.37 -3.50
C VAL A 122 0.27 -5.68 -3.81
N ARG A 123 -0.46 -6.65 -4.37
CA ARG A 123 0.06 -7.95 -4.79
C ARG A 123 1.27 -7.78 -5.71
N GLY A 124 1.14 -7.03 -6.79
CA GLY A 124 2.23 -6.82 -7.75
C GLY A 124 3.45 -6.09 -7.19
N ASN A 125 3.34 -5.40 -6.04
CA ASN A 125 4.49 -4.84 -5.33
C ASN A 125 5.13 -5.84 -4.36
N ILE A 126 4.32 -6.63 -3.64
CA ILE A 126 4.82 -7.72 -2.79
C ILE A 126 5.54 -8.77 -3.64
N GLU A 127 4.94 -9.19 -4.77
CA GLU A 127 5.49 -10.20 -5.67
C GLU A 127 6.88 -9.85 -6.21
N ARG A 128 7.24 -8.56 -6.31
CA ARG A 128 8.57 -8.11 -6.75
C ARG A 128 9.69 -8.46 -5.78
N HIS A 129 9.35 -8.65 -4.51
CA HIS A 129 10.27 -9.05 -3.46
C HIS A 129 10.30 -10.57 -3.25
N MET A 130 9.43 -11.30 -3.93
CA MET A 130 9.41 -12.76 -3.90
C MET A 130 10.33 -13.32 -4.96
N ASP A 131 11.13 -14.32 -4.60
CA ASP A 131 11.89 -15.11 -5.56
C ASP A 131 10.93 -15.70 -6.61
N GLY A 132 11.27 -15.58 -7.90
CA GLY A 132 10.39 -15.92 -9.02
C GLY A 132 9.89 -17.38 -9.01
N ARG A 133 10.64 -18.30 -8.38
CA ARG A 133 10.19 -19.68 -8.14
C ARG A 133 9.07 -19.79 -7.11
N LYS A 134 9.15 -19.05 -5.99
CA LYS A 134 8.10 -19.04 -4.95
C LYS A 134 6.82 -18.39 -5.47
N LEU A 135 6.96 -17.34 -6.28
CA LEU A 135 5.83 -16.69 -6.93
C LEU A 135 5.06 -17.64 -7.87
N SER A 136 5.80 -18.44 -8.64
CA SER A 136 5.23 -19.43 -9.56
C SER A 136 4.47 -20.53 -8.82
N LEU A 137 5.00 -21.02 -7.69
CA LEU A 137 4.34 -22.03 -6.85
C LEU A 137 3.05 -21.52 -6.19
N LEU A 138 3.05 -20.29 -5.66
CA LEU A 138 1.84 -19.69 -5.07
C LEU A 138 0.76 -19.43 -6.11
N LYS A 139 1.14 -18.96 -7.31
CA LYS A 139 0.19 -18.76 -8.41
C LYS A 139 -0.42 -20.07 -8.88
N LEU A 140 0.35 -21.15 -8.88
CA LEU A 140 -0.16 -22.49 -9.21
C LEU A 140 -1.19 -22.95 -8.17
N ALA A 141 -0.88 -22.81 -6.88
CA ALA A 141 -1.79 -23.16 -5.79
C ALA A 141 -3.08 -22.31 -5.77
N GLU A 142 -2.99 -20.99 -5.99
CA GLU A 142 -4.16 -20.10 -6.07
C GLU A 142 -5.04 -20.44 -7.28
N THR A 143 -4.44 -20.87 -8.39
CA THR A 143 -5.16 -21.33 -9.58
C THR A 143 -5.89 -22.64 -9.30
N GLU A 144 -5.22 -23.62 -8.69
CA GLU A 144 -5.81 -24.91 -8.32
C GLU A 144 -6.96 -24.76 -7.30
N GLU A 145 -6.82 -23.91 -6.28
CA GLU A 145 -7.91 -23.62 -5.34
C GLU A 145 -9.10 -22.95 -6.03
N ARG A 146 -8.85 -21.99 -6.92
CA ARG A 146 -9.91 -21.25 -7.63
C ARG A 146 -10.63 -22.13 -8.65
N GLU A 147 -9.93 -23.05 -9.30
CA GLU A 147 -10.53 -24.06 -10.16
C GLU A 147 -11.28 -25.12 -9.36
N GLY A 148 -10.73 -25.56 -8.22
CA GLY A 148 -11.41 -26.47 -7.30
C GLY A 148 -12.74 -25.91 -6.78
N LEU A 149 -12.74 -24.64 -6.34
CA LEU A 149 -13.95 -23.93 -5.91
C LEU A 149 -14.95 -23.75 -7.05
N ARG A 150 -14.49 -23.38 -8.26
CA ARG A 150 -15.37 -23.29 -9.44
C ARG A 150 -16.00 -24.63 -9.80
N ASN A 151 -15.27 -25.73 -9.71
CA ASN A 151 -15.80 -27.06 -10.02
C ASN A 151 -16.77 -27.57 -8.96
N LEU A 152 -16.56 -27.21 -7.68
CA LEU A 152 -17.48 -27.54 -6.58
C LEU A 152 -18.80 -26.75 -6.65
N PHE A 153 -18.75 -25.48 -7.04
CA PHE A 153 -19.94 -24.61 -7.13
C PHE A 153 -20.59 -24.55 -8.52
N GLY A 154 -19.92 -25.02 -9.57
CA GLY A 154 -20.44 -25.11 -10.94
C GLY A 154 -21.15 -26.43 -11.28
N GLY A 155 -21.12 -27.43 -10.38
CA GLY A 155 -21.74 -28.75 -10.57
C GLY A 155 -23.17 -28.89 -10.02
N ALA A 156 -23.76 -27.84 -9.46
CA ALA A 156 -25.14 -27.85 -9.00
C ALA A 156 -26.04 -27.18 -10.05
N SER A 157 -26.52 -27.96 -11.02
CA SER A 157 -27.69 -27.66 -11.86
C SER A 157 -28.75 -28.71 -11.63
#